data_AF-A0A699HSR4-F1
#
_entry.id   AF-A0A699HSR4-F1
#
_cell.length_a   1.000
_cell.length_b   1.000
_cell.length_c   1.000
_cell.angle_alpha   90.00
_cell.angle_beta   90.00
_cell.angle_gamma   90.00
#
_symmetry.space_group_name_H-M   'P 1'
#
loop_
_entity.id
_entity.type
_entity.pdbx_description
1 polymer ?
#
loop_
_entity_poly.entity_id
_entity_poly.type
_entity_poly.pdbx_seq_one_letter_code
_entity_poly.pdbx_strand_id
1 'polypeptide(L)' 'GSRAMLVDKDKKPQWTPSKLEEISDEMVSKCFSRSFTEDDDWLPLQLPRRSNEANTLASKL' A
#
# COMPACT_ATOMS: atom_id res chain seq x y z
N GLY A 1 -0.26 -1.33 12.52
CA GLY A 1 0.44 -0.12 12.05
C GLY A 1 -0.31 1.13 12.48
N SER A 2 0.32 2.31 12.42
CA SER A 2 -0.20 3.66 12.75
C SER A 2 -0.82 3.86 14.14
N ARG A 3 -1.93 3.20 14.50
CA ARG A 3 -2.54 3.29 15.85
C ARG A 3 -1.62 2.80 16.96
N ALA A 4 -0.87 1.73 16.72
CA ALA A 4 0.17 1.21 17.61
C ALA A 4 1.39 2.16 17.74
N MET A 5 1.57 3.07 16.79
CA MET A 5 2.72 3.99 16.76
C MET A 5 2.37 5.36 17.34
N LEU A 6 1.09 5.76 17.26
CA LEU A 6 0.60 7.10 17.61
C LEU A 6 -0.28 7.13 18.85
N VAL A 7 -1.03 6.06 19.15
CA VAL A 7 -2.06 6.04 20.20
C VAL A 7 -1.73 5.04 21.30
N ASP A 8 -1.24 3.85 20.95
CA ASP A 8 -0.95 2.76 21.89
C ASP A 8 0.56 2.68 22.14
N LYS A 9 1.06 3.56 23.02
CA LYS A 9 2.48 3.61 23.40
C LYS A 9 2.93 2.20 23.85
N ASP A 10 4.02 1.71 23.26
CA ASP A 10 4.69 0.42 23.55
C ASP A 10 3.99 -0.86 23.05
N LYS A 11 2.89 -0.79 22.30
CA LYS A 11 2.27 -2.01 21.76
C LYS A 11 2.80 -2.36 20.38
N LYS A 12 3.33 -3.57 20.23
CA LYS A 12 3.64 -4.16 18.92
C LYS A 12 2.35 -4.24 18.09
N PRO A 13 2.36 -3.82 16.82
CA PRO A 13 1.20 -3.95 15.96
C PRO A 13 0.83 -5.43 15.82
N GLN A 14 -0.42 -5.77 16.15
CA GLN A 14 -0.97 -7.09 15.92
C GLN A 14 -1.36 -7.19 14.45
N TRP A 15 -0.50 -7.81 13.64
CA TRP A 15 -0.78 -8.09 12.25
C TRP A 15 -1.42 -9.48 12.10
N THR A 16 -2.21 -9.65 11.05
CA THR A 16 -2.73 -10.94 10.64
C THR A 16 -2.47 -11.07 9.14
N PRO A 17 -1.65 -12.03 8.69
CA PRO A 17 -0.89 -12.99 9.49
C PRO A 17 0.14 -12.32 10.42
N SER A 18 0.47 -12.99 11.53
CA SER A 18 1.35 -12.40 12.55
C SER A 18 2.83 -12.57 12.23
N LYS A 19 3.13 -13.53 11.35
CA LYS A 19 4.47 -13.90 10.93
C LYS A 19 4.59 -13.86 9.41
N LEU A 20 5.81 -13.70 8.93
CA LEU A 20 6.10 -13.59 7.51
C LEU A 20 5.93 -14.94 6.80
N GLU A 21 6.29 -16.04 7.45
CA GLU A 21 6.19 -17.40 6.90
C GLU A 21 4.73 -17.84 6.68
N GLU A 22 3.77 -17.16 7.30
CA GLU A 22 2.34 -17.41 7.16
C GLU A 22 1.73 -16.67 5.96
N ILE A 23 2.50 -15.82 5.27
CA ILE A 23 2.05 -15.07 4.09
C ILE A 23 2.28 -15.93 2.84
N SER A 24 1.21 -16.25 2.11
CA SER A 24 1.31 -16.97 0.85
C SER A 24 1.54 -16.05 -0.35
N ASP A 25 2.12 -16.59 -1.43
CA ASP A 25 2.31 -15.86 -2.68
C ASP A 25 0.99 -15.38 -3.29
N GLU A 26 -0.11 -16.10 -3.05
CA GLU A 26 -1.45 -15.71 -3.48
C GLU A 26 -1.90 -14.42 -2.78
N MET A 27 -1.65 -14.30 -1.47
CA MET A 27 -1.98 -13.10 -0.70
C MET A 27 -1.22 -11.88 -1.22
N VAL A 28 0.05 -12.06 -1.58
CA VAL A 28 0.87 -10.99 -2.17
C VAL A 28 0.34 -10.65 -3.56
N SER A 29 0.02 -11.64 -4.38
CA SER A 29 -0.47 -11.45 -5.74
C SER A 29 -1.79 -10.66 -5.77
N LYS A 30 -2.67 -10.85 -4.79
CA LYS A 30 -3.91 -10.07 -4.60
C LYS A 30 -3.66 -8.58 -4.32
N CYS A 31 -2.51 -8.19 -3.78
CA CYS A 31 -2.19 -6.78 -3.60
C CYS A 31 -1.90 -6.05 -4.93
N PHE A 32 -1.55 -6.78 -5.97
CA PHE A 32 -1.26 -6.24 -7.30
C PHE A 32 -2.40 -6.45 -8.30
N SER A 33 -3.47 -7.15 -7.90
CA SER A 33 -4.63 -7.31 -8.75
C SER A 33 -5.39 -6.01 -8.88
N ARG A 34 -6.04 -5.83 -10.03
CA ARG A 34 -6.83 -4.62 -10.32
C ARG A 34 -8.04 -4.46 -9.39
N SER A 35 -8.52 -5.58 -8.84
CA SER A 35 -9.54 -5.62 -7.80
C SER A 35 -9.01 -6.43 -6.62
N PHE A 36 -9.25 -5.98 -5.39
CA PHE A 36 -8.84 -6.69 -4.18
C PHE A 36 -9.80 -7.85 -3.84
N THR A 37 -11.09 -7.74 -4.21
CA THR A 37 -12.10 -8.80 -4.11
C THR A 37 -13.11 -8.73 -5.28
N GLU A 38 -13.93 -9.77 -5.48
CA GLU A 38 -15.00 -9.75 -6.51
C GLU A 38 -16.16 -8.80 -6.16
N ASP A 39 -16.33 -8.46 -4.87
CA ASP A 39 -17.37 -7.58 -4.32
C ASP A 39 -16.90 -6.14 -4.05
N ASP A 40 -15.66 -5.81 -4.44
CA ASP A 40 -15.06 -4.53 -4.11
C ASP A 40 -15.46 -3.44 -5.11
N ASP A 41 -16.42 -2.58 -4.72
CA ASP A 41 -16.86 -1.36 -5.43
C ASP A 41 -15.77 -0.27 -5.53
N TRP A 42 -14.49 -0.64 -5.47
CA TRP A 42 -13.38 0.30 -5.52
C TRP A 42 -13.15 0.76 -6.96
N LEU A 43 -13.57 1.99 -7.24
CA LEU A 43 -13.21 2.66 -8.48
C LEU A 43 -11.73 3.08 -8.45
N PRO A 44 -11.04 3.05 -9.60
CA PRO A 44 -9.67 3.53 -9.70
C PRO A 44 -9.56 4.98 -9.19
N LEU A 45 -8.59 5.22 -8.30
CA LEU A 45 -8.34 6.56 -7.76
C LEU A 45 -7.95 7.53 -8.88
N GLN A 46 -8.83 8.48 -9.17
CA GLN A 46 -8.58 9.54 -10.13
C GLN A 46 -7.81 10.67 -9.44
N LEU A 47 -6.50 10.75 -9.69
CA LEU A 47 -5.68 11.84 -9.18
C LEU A 47 -5.72 13.02 -10.15
N PRO A 48 -5.80 14.27 -9.65
CA PRO A 48 -5.65 15.45 -10.49
C PRO A 48 -4.33 15.41 -11.26
N ARG A 49 -4.34 15.89 -12.51
CA ARG A 49 -3.11 16.05 -13.28
C ARG A 49 -2.16 16.95 -12.48
N ARG A 50 -0.98 16.41 -12.15
CA ARG A 50 0.06 17.19 -11.47
C ARG A 50 0.53 18.29 -12.41
N SER A 51 0.46 19.55 -11.97
CA SER A 51 0.96 20.72 -12.70
C SER A 51 2.48 20.86 -12.57
N ASN A 52 3.20 19.76 -12.80
CA ASN A 52 4.66 19.79 -12.77
C ASN A 52 5.13 20.29 -14.13
N GLU A 53 5.44 21.59 -14.24
CA GLU A 53 6.39 22.08 -15.24
C GLU A 53 7.63 21.19 -15.14
N ALA A 54 7.91 20.42 -16.18
CA ALA A 54 9.03 19.50 -16.21
C ALA A 54 10.33 20.31 -16.25
N ASN A 55 10.83 20.73 -15.09
CA ASN A 55 12.27 20.88 -14.92
C ASN A 55 12.84 19.47 -15.05
N THR A 56 13.12 19.08 -16.28
CA THR A 56 13.82 17.87 -16.66
C THR A 56 15.17 17.88 -15.96
N LEU A 57 15.23 17.39 -14.73
CA LEU A 57 16.47 16.97 -14.11
C LEU A 57 16.90 15.72 -14.87
N ALA A 58 17.57 15.93 -16.00
CA ALA A 58 18.30 14.88 -16.69
C ALA A 58 19.28 14.29 -15.68
N SER A 59 19.06 13.03 -15.29
CA SER A 59 20.02 12.27 -14.50
C SER A 59 21.35 12.31 -15.23
N LYS A 60 22.36 12.95 -14.64
CA LYS A 60 23.72 12.88 -15.17
C LYS A 60 24.29 11.50 -14.83
N LEU A 61 24.57 10.73 -15.88
CA LEU A 61 25.36 9.50 -15.83
C LEU A 61 26.84 9.84 -15.71
#